data_AF-A0A388Q0Y9-F1
#
_entry.id   AF-A0A388Q0Y9-F1
#
_cell.length_a   1.000
_cell.length_b   1.000
_cell.length_c   1.000
_cell.angle_alpha   90.00
_cell.angle_beta   90.00
_cell.angle_gamma   90.00
#
_symmetry.space_group_name_H-M   'P 1'
#
loop_
_entity.id
_entity.type
_entity.pdbx_description
1 polymer ?
#
loop_
_entity_poly.entity_id
_entity_poly.type
_entity_poly.pdbx_seq_one_letter_code
_entity_poly.pdbx_strand_id
1 'polypeptide(L)'
;MNTKKTSHPKALPFLFFSEMWERFGYYLMIGVFTLYLKDVKDGFAMTEAESADLYGTFIALVFLTPFLGGLLADRYFGYRKSIIAGGLLMGIGYCMMGIHSKPMLYLAMTLVILGNGFFKPNISTLLGNVYSTDEHRHMKDDGYNIFYMGINIGAFICNFFGAALQIMLGWSWAFMAAGVGMFIGVIIFILGTKHYKAFDLKKELHADDMPFTKIVLIILLPSVVAGVLGWLIPNNIFGSDSTDAFIFACIPVVYFYSSLYFKSTGNEKKPIGALLAIFAVVTLFWAVFKQNGSALNTWADRYTNREVTGTQKQVFNTLKFSKDLTYKIDSVEKYDEFSVCKKWMVRS
;
A
#
# COMPACT_ATOMS: atom_id res chain seq x y z
N MET A 1 1.12 12.85 -46.82
CA MET A 1 1.50 12.98 -45.40
C MET A 1 1.82 11.60 -44.87
N ASN A 2 3.09 11.34 -44.55
CA ASN A 2 3.52 10.04 -44.04
C ASN A 2 3.15 10.00 -42.55
N THR A 3 1.99 9.42 -42.21
CA THR A 3 1.58 9.20 -40.82
C THR A 3 2.49 8.14 -40.21
N LYS A 4 3.67 8.56 -39.75
CA LYS A 4 4.54 7.74 -38.92
C LYS A 4 3.69 7.34 -37.72
N LYS A 5 3.25 6.08 -37.67
CA LYS A 5 2.47 5.51 -36.57
C LYS A 5 3.35 5.61 -35.32
N THR A 6 3.19 6.69 -34.56
CA THR A 6 4.00 6.93 -33.35
C THR A 6 3.62 5.85 -32.36
N SER A 7 4.57 4.97 -32.09
CA SER A 7 4.40 3.93 -31.09
C SER A 7 4.67 4.53 -29.72
N HIS A 8 4.13 3.92 -28.66
CA HIS A 8 4.44 4.37 -27.31
C HIS A 8 5.96 4.35 -27.04
N PRO A 9 6.46 5.23 -26.15
CA PRO A 9 7.86 5.27 -25.77
C PRO A 9 8.35 3.88 -25.34
N LYS A 10 9.57 3.52 -25.73
CA LYS A 10 10.20 2.24 -25.32
C LYS A 10 10.37 2.12 -23.80
N ALA A 11 10.22 3.21 -23.05
CA ALA A 11 10.20 3.20 -21.60
C ALA A 11 8.91 2.59 -21.01
N LEU A 12 7.76 2.72 -21.70
CA LEU A 12 6.46 2.31 -21.17
C LEU A 12 6.43 0.85 -20.72
N PRO A 13 6.90 -0.15 -21.50
CA PRO A 13 6.87 -1.55 -21.06
C PRO A 13 7.67 -1.80 -19.77
N PHE A 14 8.83 -1.15 -19.61
CA PHE A 14 9.65 -1.33 -18.41
C PHE A 14 9.00 -0.71 -17.17
N LEU A 15 8.39 0.47 -17.32
CA LEU A 15 7.64 1.12 -16.24
C LEU A 15 6.38 0.31 -15.89
N PHE A 16 5.65 -0.16 -16.90
CA PHE A 16 4.49 -1.03 -16.75
C PHE A 16 4.81 -2.30 -15.98
N PHE A 17 5.81 -3.07 -16.41
CA PHE A 17 6.14 -4.34 -15.77
C PHE A 17 6.73 -4.14 -14.37
N SER A 18 7.51 -3.07 -14.17
CA SER A 18 8.00 -2.72 -12.84
C SER A 18 6.85 -2.39 -11.87
N GLU A 19 5.86 -1.61 -12.31
CA GLU A 19 4.67 -1.30 -11.50
C GLU A 19 3.81 -2.54 -11.28
N MET A 20 3.60 -3.37 -12.30
CA MET A 20 2.84 -4.62 -12.19
C MET A 20 3.42 -5.54 -11.11
N TRP A 21 4.75 -5.68 -11.06
CA TRP A 21 5.43 -6.51 -10.06
C TRP A 21 5.43 -5.91 -8.65
N GLU A 22 5.53 -4.58 -8.52
CA GLU A 22 5.34 -3.92 -7.23
C GLU A 22 3.90 -4.16 -6.73
N ARG A 23 2.90 -4.04 -7.61
CA ARG A 23 1.48 -4.23 -7.25
C ARG A 23 1.20 -5.67 -6.91
N PHE A 24 1.79 -6.62 -7.64
CA PHE A 24 1.76 -8.02 -7.26
C PHE A 24 2.23 -8.22 -5.82
N GLY A 25 3.39 -7.67 -5.44
CA GLY A 25 3.92 -7.81 -4.07
C GLY A 25 3.05 -7.13 -3.01
N TYR A 26 2.60 -5.91 -3.28
CA TYR A 26 1.78 -5.13 -2.35
C TYR A 26 0.41 -5.79 -2.08
N TYR A 27 -0.30 -6.22 -3.13
CA TYR A 27 -1.60 -6.85 -2.97
C TYR A 27 -1.51 -8.27 -2.41
N LEU A 28 -0.45 -9.03 -2.74
CA LEU A 28 -0.17 -10.31 -2.08
C LEU A 28 -0.03 -10.12 -0.58
N MET A 29 0.85 -9.18 -0.17
CA MET A 29 1.10 -8.87 1.23
C MET A 29 -0.20 -8.45 1.94
N ILE A 30 -0.98 -7.49 1.40
CA ILE A 30 -2.23 -7.05 2.05
C ILE A 30 -3.26 -8.17 2.14
N GLY A 31 -3.33 -9.06 1.15
CA GLY A 31 -4.27 -10.18 1.16
C GLY A 31 -4.02 -11.17 2.29
N VAL A 32 -2.76 -11.36 2.70
CA VAL A 32 -2.38 -12.34 3.74
C VAL A 32 -2.04 -11.71 5.09
N PHE A 33 -1.71 -10.41 5.13
CA PHE A 33 -1.08 -9.80 6.29
C PHE A 33 -1.96 -9.82 7.55
N THR A 34 -3.20 -9.35 7.48
CA THR A 34 -4.11 -9.36 8.63
C THR A 34 -4.45 -10.79 9.08
N LEU A 35 -4.50 -11.75 8.15
CA LEU A 35 -4.71 -13.16 8.50
C LEU A 35 -3.50 -13.72 9.24
N TYR A 36 -2.28 -13.39 8.80
CA TYR A 36 -1.04 -13.76 9.48
C TYR A 36 -0.91 -13.16 10.88
N LEU A 37 -1.35 -11.91 11.09
CA LEU A 37 -1.34 -11.29 12.41
C LEU A 37 -2.26 -12.04 13.40
N LYS A 38 -3.43 -12.49 12.91
CA LYS A 38 -4.46 -13.16 13.73
C LYS A 38 -4.26 -14.67 13.90
N ASP A 39 -3.51 -15.31 13.02
CA ASP A 39 -3.29 -16.75 13.09
C ASP A 39 -2.62 -17.14 14.42
N VAL A 40 -3.24 -18.06 15.14
CA VAL A 40 -2.82 -18.46 16.50
C VAL A 40 -1.71 -19.51 16.48
N LYS A 41 -1.60 -20.29 15.40
CA LYS A 41 -0.67 -21.42 15.31
C LYS A 41 0.68 -20.99 14.73
N ASP A 42 0.61 -20.33 13.58
CA ASP A 42 1.77 -20.00 12.75
C ASP A 42 1.96 -18.47 12.62
N GLY A 43 1.08 -17.69 13.23
CA GLY A 43 1.06 -16.23 13.22
C GLY A 43 1.31 -15.59 14.58
N PHE A 44 0.93 -14.31 14.72
CA PHE A 44 1.21 -13.52 15.93
C PHE A 44 0.14 -13.60 17.02
N ALA A 45 -0.93 -14.38 16.81
CA ALA A 45 -2.04 -14.53 17.73
C ALA A 45 -2.66 -13.21 18.21
N MET A 46 -2.65 -12.17 17.36
CA MET A 46 -3.26 -10.88 17.67
C MET A 46 -4.78 -10.98 17.65
N THR A 47 -5.43 -10.24 18.54
CA THR A 47 -6.87 -10.02 18.49
C THR A 47 -7.28 -9.28 17.22
N GLU A 48 -8.57 -9.30 16.90
CA GLU A 48 -9.06 -8.55 15.73
C GLU A 48 -8.81 -7.05 15.86
N ALA A 49 -9.00 -6.50 17.06
CA ALA A 49 -8.73 -5.11 17.37
C ALA A 49 -7.25 -4.76 17.16
N GLU A 50 -6.32 -5.53 17.74
CA GLU A 50 -4.87 -5.30 17.60
C GLU A 50 -4.42 -5.43 16.14
N SER A 51 -4.91 -6.45 15.41
CA SER A 51 -4.54 -6.65 14.00
C SER A 51 -5.07 -5.53 13.10
N ALA A 52 -6.30 -5.05 13.35
CA ALA A 52 -6.91 -3.95 12.60
C ALA A 52 -6.19 -2.63 12.89
N ASP A 53 -5.81 -2.40 14.15
CA ASP A 53 -5.08 -1.22 14.58
C ASP A 53 -3.69 -1.12 13.92
N LEU A 54 -2.94 -2.23 13.97
CA LEU A 54 -1.62 -2.32 13.37
C LEU A 54 -1.69 -2.18 11.83
N TYR A 55 -2.65 -2.85 11.19
CA TYR A 55 -2.89 -2.74 9.76
C TYR A 55 -3.28 -1.31 9.36
N GLY A 56 -4.19 -0.67 10.11
CA GLY A 56 -4.64 0.70 9.86
C GLY A 56 -3.48 1.69 9.91
N THR A 57 -2.69 1.63 10.98
CA THR A 57 -1.47 2.45 11.15
C THR A 57 -0.48 2.25 10.02
N PHE A 58 -0.23 1.00 9.64
CA PHE A 58 0.66 0.66 8.54
C PHE A 58 0.19 1.28 7.21
N ILE A 59 -1.08 1.12 6.86
CA ILE A 59 -1.64 1.69 5.63
C ILE A 59 -1.62 3.21 5.65
N ALA A 60 -1.92 3.84 6.79
CA ALA A 60 -1.85 5.29 6.94
C ALA A 60 -0.45 5.82 6.58
N LEU A 61 0.60 5.19 7.11
CA LEU A 61 1.99 5.58 6.83
C LEU A 61 2.44 5.25 5.40
N VAL A 62 1.98 4.15 4.82
CA VAL A 62 2.18 3.81 3.39
C VAL A 62 1.57 4.88 2.46
N PHE A 63 0.50 5.54 2.86
CA PHE A 63 -0.10 6.62 2.05
C PHE A 63 0.45 8.02 2.38
N LEU A 64 1.01 8.22 3.57
CA LEU A 64 1.68 9.46 3.96
C LEU A 64 3.07 9.62 3.33
N THR A 65 3.90 8.57 3.40
CA THR A 65 5.31 8.63 2.99
C THR A 65 5.57 8.95 1.51
N PRO A 66 4.70 8.65 0.53
CA PRO A 66 4.85 9.13 -0.85
C PRO A 66 5.00 10.64 -0.98
N PHE A 67 4.32 11.42 -0.12
CA PHE A 67 4.50 12.88 -0.12
C PHE A 67 5.96 13.26 0.17
N LEU A 68 6.59 12.61 1.15
CA LEU A 68 7.99 12.84 1.52
C LEU A 68 8.94 12.33 0.45
N GLY A 69 8.72 11.10 -0.03
CA GLY A 69 9.62 10.46 -0.98
C GLY A 69 9.63 11.13 -2.36
N GLY A 70 8.49 11.68 -2.80
CA GLY A 70 8.42 12.51 -4.01
C GLY A 70 9.20 13.81 -3.86
N LEU A 71 8.98 14.52 -2.75
CA LEU A 71 9.65 15.78 -2.46
C LEU A 71 11.18 15.63 -2.34
N LEU A 72 11.64 14.53 -1.74
CA LEU A 72 13.07 14.20 -1.64
C LEU A 72 13.69 13.83 -3.00
N ALA A 73 12.95 13.11 -3.85
CA ALA A 73 13.41 12.76 -5.17
C ALA A 73 13.53 13.98 -6.09
N ASP A 74 12.53 14.87 -6.07
CA ASP A 74 12.50 16.11 -6.85
C ASP A 74 13.73 16.97 -6.55
N ARG A 75 14.13 17.07 -5.27
CA ARG A 75 15.16 18.01 -4.82
C ARG A 75 16.55 17.40 -4.77
N TYR A 76 16.67 16.19 -4.23
CA TYR A 76 17.97 15.64 -3.84
C TYR A 76 18.37 14.41 -4.65
N PHE A 77 17.52 13.37 -4.69
CA PHE A 77 17.96 12.04 -5.13
C PHE A 77 17.77 11.76 -6.62
N GLY A 78 16.80 12.41 -7.27
CA GLY A 78 16.32 12.03 -8.61
C GLY A 78 15.37 10.82 -8.55
N TYR A 79 14.58 10.64 -9.60
CA TYR A 79 13.50 9.65 -9.62
C TYR A 79 14.06 8.24 -9.69
N ARG A 80 15.01 7.99 -10.58
CA ARG A 80 15.54 6.63 -10.81
C ARG A 80 16.19 6.02 -9.57
N LYS A 81 17.01 6.79 -8.86
CA LYS A 81 17.66 6.31 -7.62
C LYS A 81 16.63 6.06 -6.53
N SER A 82 15.63 6.92 -6.41
CA SER A 82 14.54 6.78 -5.45
C SER A 82 13.69 5.53 -5.73
N ILE A 83 13.36 5.26 -6.99
CA ILE A 83 12.60 4.06 -7.39
C ILE A 83 13.40 2.79 -7.06
N ILE A 84 14.70 2.74 -7.40
CA ILE A 84 15.54 1.57 -7.11
C ILE A 84 15.67 1.34 -5.62
N ALA A 85 16.02 2.38 -4.85
CA ALA A 85 16.15 2.29 -3.40
C ALA A 85 14.83 1.89 -2.75
N GLY A 86 13.72 2.52 -3.17
CA GLY A 86 12.39 2.22 -2.66
C GLY A 86 11.96 0.79 -2.93
N GLY A 87 12.20 0.31 -4.15
CA GLY A 87 11.90 -1.06 -4.53
C GLY A 87 12.73 -2.11 -3.77
N LEU A 88 14.02 -1.84 -3.54
CA LEU A 88 14.87 -2.72 -2.74
C LEU A 88 14.43 -2.76 -1.27
N LEU A 89 14.09 -1.60 -0.68
CA LEU A 89 13.58 -1.53 0.69
C LEU A 89 12.27 -2.33 0.83
N MET A 90 11.34 -2.19 -0.11
CA MET A 90 10.10 -2.99 -0.12
C MET A 90 10.38 -4.48 -0.28
N GLY A 91 11.25 -4.88 -1.22
CA GLY A 91 11.58 -6.29 -1.44
C GLY A 91 12.21 -6.95 -0.22
N ILE A 92 13.15 -6.26 0.43
CA ILE A 92 13.76 -6.70 1.69
C ILE A 92 12.70 -6.76 2.79
N GLY A 93 11.87 -5.71 2.92
CA GLY A 93 10.79 -5.65 3.88
C GLY A 93 9.84 -6.85 3.75
N TYR A 94 9.35 -7.15 2.54
CA TYR A 94 8.49 -8.31 2.32
C TYR A 94 9.17 -9.63 2.71
N CYS A 95 10.43 -9.85 2.34
CA CYS A 95 11.15 -11.05 2.77
C CYS A 95 11.28 -11.13 4.31
N MET A 96 11.51 -9.99 4.98
CA MET A 96 11.63 -9.92 6.43
C MET A 96 10.30 -10.16 7.16
N MET A 97 9.15 -9.82 6.56
CA MET A 97 7.84 -10.16 7.13
C MET A 97 7.64 -11.68 7.24
N GLY A 98 8.36 -12.48 6.45
CA GLY A 98 8.34 -13.93 6.56
C GLY A 98 9.12 -14.48 7.76
N ILE A 99 9.89 -13.66 8.47
CA ILE A 99 10.61 -14.06 9.67
C ILE A 99 9.70 -13.84 10.88
N HIS A 100 9.34 -14.92 11.56
CA HIS A 100 8.40 -14.87 12.68
C HIS A 100 9.05 -14.28 13.96
N SER A 101 9.12 -12.95 14.03
CA SER A 101 9.68 -12.20 15.15
C SER A 101 9.06 -10.80 15.18
N LYS A 102 8.53 -10.37 16.33
CA LYS A 102 7.85 -9.06 16.46
C LYS A 102 8.78 -7.89 16.07
N PRO A 103 10.04 -7.80 16.55
CA PRO A 103 10.98 -6.78 16.08
C PRO A 103 11.22 -6.82 14.56
N MET A 104 11.35 -8.00 13.97
CA MET A 104 11.53 -8.15 12.52
C MET A 104 10.30 -7.71 11.75
N LEU A 105 9.10 -8.00 12.25
CA LEU A 105 7.86 -7.53 11.66
C LEU A 105 7.81 -5.99 11.62
N TYR A 106 8.06 -5.31 12.74
CA TYR A 106 8.03 -3.83 12.77
C TYR A 106 9.12 -3.19 11.90
N LEU A 107 10.32 -3.79 11.87
CA LEU A 107 11.40 -3.35 10.99
C LEU A 107 11.01 -3.56 9.52
N ALA A 108 10.46 -4.71 9.17
CA ALA A 108 9.96 -5.02 7.84
C ALA A 108 8.89 -4.02 7.37
N MET A 109 7.90 -3.75 8.23
CA MET A 109 6.85 -2.76 7.96
C MET A 109 7.44 -1.37 7.72
N THR A 110 8.43 -0.96 8.52
CA THR A 110 9.12 0.32 8.36
C THR A 110 9.85 0.40 7.01
N LEU A 111 10.54 -0.67 6.61
CA LEU A 111 11.19 -0.76 5.30
C LEU A 111 10.18 -0.66 4.15
N VAL A 112 9.03 -1.34 4.26
CA VAL A 112 7.96 -1.26 3.24
C VAL A 112 7.35 0.15 3.19
N ILE A 113 7.09 0.78 4.33
CA ILE A 113 6.59 2.17 4.43
C ILE A 113 7.54 3.12 3.69
N LEU A 114 8.82 3.12 4.07
CA LEU A 114 9.82 4.00 3.46
C LEU A 114 10.02 3.67 1.97
N GLY A 115 10.05 2.38 1.65
CA GLY A 115 10.26 1.90 0.30
C GLY A 115 9.14 2.31 -0.66
N ASN A 116 7.88 2.13 -0.24
CA ASN A 116 6.73 2.60 -1.00
C ASN A 116 6.75 4.12 -1.15
N GLY A 117 7.14 4.85 -0.10
CA GLY A 117 7.30 6.31 -0.15
C GLY A 117 8.24 6.77 -1.26
N PHE A 118 9.37 6.09 -1.45
CA PHE A 118 10.30 6.41 -2.53
C PHE A 118 9.93 5.82 -3.90
N PHE A 119 9.18 4.73 -3.97
CA PHE A 119 8.85 4.10 -5.24
C PHE A 119 7.66 4.78 -5.94
N LYS A 120 6.52 4.84 -5.25
CA LYS A 120 5.22 5.23 -5.82
C LYS A 120 5.19 6.59 -6.54
N PRO A 121 5.53 7.70 -5.86
CA PRO A 121 5.38 9.01 -6.48
C PRO A 121 6.34 9.17 -7.65
N ASN A 122 7.51 8.53 -7.56
CA ASN A 122 8.62 8.75 -8.48
C ASN A 122 8.47 7.99 -9.78
N ILE A 123 7.92 6.77 -9.76
CA ILE A 123 7.69 6.00 -10.99
C ILE A 123 6.58 6.64 -11.85
N SER A 124 5.52 7.17 -11.23
CA SER A 124 4.45 7.90 -11.93
C SER A 124 4.95 9.23 -12.49
N THR A 125 5.77 9.98 -11.75
CA THR A 125 6.39 11.21 -12.26
C THR A 125 7.32 10.93 -13.43
N LEU A 126 8.16 9.89 -13.34
CA LEU A 126 9.05 9.50 -14.43
C LEU A 126 8.27 9.11 -15.70
N LEU A 127 7.16 8.37 -15.57
CA LEU A 127 6.24 8.11 -16.68
C LEU A 127 5.72 9.42 -17.28
N GLY A 128 5.24 10.34 -16.43
CA GLY A 128 4.79 11.66 -16.87
C GLY A 128 5.84 12.42 -17.67
N ASN A 129 7.10 12.39 -17.24
CA ASN A 129 8.21 13.06 -17.92
C ASN A 129 8.48 12.47 -19.31
N VAL A 130 8.45 11.14 -19.44
CA VAL A 130 8.62 10.44 -20.72
C VAL A 130 7.57 10.91 -21.75
N TYR A 131 6.33 11.11 -21.33
CA TYR A 131 5.24 11.56 -22.19
C TYR A 131 5.17 13.08 -22.37
N SER A 132 5.99 13.87 -21.68
CA SER A 132 5.92 15.34 -21.77
C SER A 132 6.62 15.91 -23.01
N THR A 133 7.37 15.08 -23.74
CA THR A 133 7.98 15.43 -25.04
C THR A 133 6.93 15.73 -26.10
N ASP A 134 7.23 16.66 -27.02
CA ASP A 134 6.30 17.02 -28.11
C ASP A 134 5.94 15.83 -29.01
N GLU A 135 6.82 14.83 -29.14
CA GLU A 135 6.58 13.60 -29.91
C GLU A 135 5.51 12.68 -29.30
N HIS A 136 5.37 12.66 -27.96
CA HIS A 136 4.53 11.67 -27.26
C HIS A 136 3.39 12.29 -26.43
N ARG A 137 3.30 13.63 -26.35
CA ARG A 137 2.32 14.34 -25.52
C ARG A 137 0.88 13.94 -25.81
N HIS A 138 0.53 13.72 -27.08
CA HIS A 138 -0.82 13.32 -27.49
C HIS A 138 -1.22 11.90 -27.05
N MET A 139 -0.26 11.05 -26.67
CA MET A 139 -0.50 9.67 -26.21
C MET A 139 -0.39 9.52 -24.69
N LYS A 140 -0.30 10.63 -23.95
CA LYS A 140 -0.08 10.61 -22.51
C LYS A 140 -1.19 9.85 -21.79
N ASP A 141 -2.45 10.16 -22.06
CA ASP A 141 -3.59 9.56 -21.37
C ASP A 141 -3.69 8.05 -21.65
N ASP A 142 -3.50 7.64 -22.91
CA ASP A 142 -3.41 6.21 -23.28
C ASP A 142 -2.23 5.50 -22.60
N GLY A 143 -1.09 6.18 -22.48
CA GLY A 143 0.07 5.69 -21.74
C GLY A 143 -0.21 5.45 -20.27
N TYR A 144 -0.91 6.39 -19.61
CA TYR A 144 -1.36 6.22 -18.23
C TYR A 144 -2.37 5.09 -18.09
N ASN A 145 -3.32 4.95 -19.03
CA ASN A 145 -4.26 3.83 -19.04
C ASN A 145 -3.55 2.48 -19.13
N ILE A 146 -2.57 2.34 -20.04
CA ILE A 146 -1.76 1.11 -20.15
C ILE A 146 -0.99 0.88 -18.85
N PHE A 147 -0.35 1.90 -18.30
CA PHE A 147 0.36 1.79 -17.02
C PHE A 147 -0.57 1.32 -15.88
N TYR A 148 -1.79 1.88 -15.79
CA TYR A 148 -2.80 1.46 -14.82
C TYR A 148 -3.29 0.03 -15.03
N MET A 149 -3.34 -0.47 -16.27
CA MET A 149 -3.64 -1.88 -16.52
C MET A 149 -2.62 -2.81 -15.85
N GLY A 150 -1.35 -2.40 -15.76
CA GLY A 150 -0.31 -3.15 -15.05
C GLY A 150 -0.64 -3.32 -13.57
N ILE A 151 -1.21 -2.29 -12.94
CA ILE A 151 -1.66 -2.35 -11.55
C ILE A 151 -2.71 -3.44 -11.35
N ASN A 152 -3.75 -3.43 -12.19
CA ASN A 152 -4.84 -4.39 -12.10
C ASN A 152 -4.37 -5.82 -12.38
N ILE A 153 -3.49 -6.01 -13.37
CA ILE A 153 -2.91 -7.31 -13.69
C ILE A 153 -2.09 -7.85 -12.52
N GLY A 154 -1.23 -7.02 -11.90
CA GLY A 154 -0.46 -7.40 -10.72
C GLY A 154 -1.37 -7.83 -9.55
N ALA A 155 -2.38 -7.02 -9.24
CA ALA A 155 -3.36 -7.28 -8.20
C ALA A 155 -4.21 -8.53 -8.45
N PHE A 156 -4.49 -8.84 -9.72
CA PHE A 156 -5.22 -10.05 -10.09
C PHE A 156 -4.35 -11.30 -9.95
N ILE A 157 -3.13 -11.27 -10.52
CA ILE A 157 -2.22 -12.42 -10.56
C ILE A 157 -1.78 -12.82 -9.15
N CYS A 158 -1.56 -11.87 -8.23
CA CYS A 158 -1.03 -12.18 -6.90
C CYS A 158 -1.90 -13.14 -6.09
N ASN A 159 -3.22 -13.12 -6.28
CA ASN A 159 -4.15 -13.99 -5.55
C ASN A 159 -3.90 -15.48 -5.85
N PHE A 160 -3.46 -15.81 -7.07
CA PHE A 160 -3.16 -17.19 -7.44
C PHE A 160 -1.88 -17.73 -6.79
N PHE A 161 -0.96 -16.85 -6.43
CA PHE A 161 0.30 -17.26 -5.79
C PHE A 161 0.21 -17.17 -4.28
N GLY A 162 -0.36 -16.09 -3.74
CA GLY A 162 -0.47 -15.86 -2.30
C GLY A 162 -1.20 -16.99 -1.57
N ALA A 163 -2.39 -17.37 -2.06
CA ALA A 163 -3.18 -18.45 -1.45
C ALA A 163 -2.50 -19.81 -1.60
N ALA A 164 -2.00 -20.15 -2.78
CA ALA A 164 -1.36 -21.44 -3.04
C ALA A 164 -0.09 -21.61 -2.18
N LEU A 165 0.77 -20.59 -2.14
CA LEU A 165 2.02 -20.64 -1.36
C LEU A 165 1.74 -20.68 0.15
N GLN A 166 0.75 -19.94 0.63
CA GLN A 166 0.35 -19.99 2.03
C GLN A 166 -0.17 -21.39 2.42
N ILE A 167 -1.02 -22.00 1.59
CA ILE A 167 -1.60 -23.33 1.88
C ILE A 167 -0.53 -24.41 1.84
N MET A 168 0.40 -24.35 0.88
CA MET A 168 1.39 -25.40 0.65
C MET A 168 2.61 -25.29 1.57
N LEU A 169 3.07 -24.07 1.83
CA LEU A 169 4.39 -23.81 2.43
C LEU A 169 4.33 -22.89 3.65
N GLY A 170 3.20 -22.23 3.91
CA GLY A 170 2.99 -21.34 5.06
C GLY A 170 3.19 -19.85 4.76
N TRP A 171 2.96 -19.02 5.78
CA TRP A 171 2.94 -17.55 5.67
C TRP A 171 4.25 -16.96 5.14
N SER A 172 5.40 -17.47 5.62
CA SER A 172 6.72 -16.98 5.24
C SER A 172 6.95 -17.00 3.73
N TRP A 173 6.49 -18.06 3.06
CA TRP A 173 6.66 -18.22 1.61
C TRP A 173 5.78 -17.29 0.80
N ALA A 174 4.58 -16.97 1.29
CA ALA A 174 3.73 -15.96 0.67
C ALA A 174 4.42 -14.58 0.72
N PHE A 175 4.98 -14.19 1.87
CA PHE A 175 5.72 -12.93 2.00
C PHE A 175 7.01 -12.91 1.18
N MET A 176 7.76 -14.02 1.14
CA MET A 176 8.94 -14.14 0.28
C MET A 176 8.60 -14.01 -1.21
N ALA A 177 7.47 -14.56 -1.66
CA ALA A 177 7.03 -14.39 -3.04
C ALA A 177 6.69 -12.93 -3.38
N ALA A 178 6.09 -12.18 -2.45
CA ALA A 178 5.92 -10.74 -2.61
C ALA A 178 7.27 -10.02 -2.75
N GLY A 179 8.26 -10.38 -1.93
CA GLY A 179 9.61 -9.83 -1.99
C GLY A 179 10.34 -10.15 -3.30
N VAL A 180 10.30 -11.42 -3.74
CA VAL A 180 10.86 -11.85 -5.03
C VAL A 180 10.20 -11.11 -6.18
N GLY A 181 8.87 -10.98 -6.18
CA GLY A 181 8.15 -10.19 -7.17
C GLY A 181 8.65 -8.75 -7.24
N MET A 182 8.81 -8.10 -6.08
CA MET A 182 9.37 -6.75 -6.01
C MET A 182 10.80 -6.67 -6.57
N PHE A 183 11.68 -7.63 -6.28
CA PHE A 183 13.03 -7.68 -6.85
C PHE A 183 13.02 -7.85 -8.37
N ILE A 184 12.12 -8.68 -8.91
CA ILE A 184 11.92 -8.81 -10.35
C ILE A 184 11.52 -7.45 -10.95
N GLY A 185 10.60 -6.74 -10.30
CA GLY A 185 10.20 -5.38 -10.69
C GLY A 185 11.39 -4.42 -10.75
N VAL A 186 12.23 -4.40 -9.71
CA VAL A 186 13.46 -3.58 -9.66
C VAL A 186 14.44 -3.95 -10.77
N ILE A 187 14.66 -5.24 -11.03
CA ILE A 187 15.55 -5.71 -12.09
C ILE A 187 15.03 -5.24 -13.45
N ILE A 188 13.73 -5.41 -13.74
CA ILE A 188 13.11 -4.93 -14.97
C ILE A 188 13.27 -3.42 -15.11
N PHE A 189 13.03 -2.68 -14.03
CA PHE A 189 13.27 -1.24 -14.01
C PHE A 189 14.71 -0.94 -14.41
N ILE A 190 15.71 -1.51 -13.72
CA ILE A 190 17.14 -1.28 -14.01
C ILE A 190 17.49 -1.59 -15.47
N LEU A 191 17.02 -2.71 -16.02
CA LEU A 191 17.23 -3.08 -17.44
C LEU A 191 16.65 -2.04 -18.42
N GLY A 192 15.56 -1.39 -18.03
CA GLY A 192 14.91 -0.32 -18.79
C GLY A 192 15.63 1.03 -18.75
N THR A 193 16.65 1.22 -17.89
CA THR A 193 17.31 2.52 -17.62
C THR A 193 17.64 3.31 -18.88
N LYS A 194 18.17 2.64 -19.92
CA LYS A 194 18.57 3.31 -21.18
C LYS A 194 17.42 4.03 -21.89
N HIS A 195 16.17 3.66 -21.62
CA HIS A 195 14.99 4.20 -22.28
C HIS A 195 14.40 5.43 -21.59
N TYR A 196 14.73 5.68 -20.33
CA TYR A 196 14.17 6.81 -19.58
C TYR A 196 15.18 7.63 -18.78
N LYS A 197 16.48 7.27 -18.81
CA LYS A 197 17.55 8.05 -18.16
C LYS A 197 17.57 9.52 -18.59
N ALA A 198 17.21 9.81 -19.85
CA ALA A 198 17.13 11.18 -20.37
C ALA A 198 15.97 11.99 -19.77
N PHE A 199 14.96 11.32 -19.20
CA PHE A 199 13.76 11.94 -18.60
C PHE A 199 13.81 11.95 -17.07
N ASP A 200 14.92 11.48 -16.47
CA ASP A 200 15.24 11.59 -15.04
C ASP A 200 15.74 13.02 -14.73
N LEU A 201 15.02 14.02 -15.22
CA LEU A 201 15.29 15.43 -15.01
C LEU A 201 14.62 15.86 -13.71
N LYS A 202 15.41 16.33 -12.75
CA LYS A 202 14.86 16.93 -11.53
C LYS A 202 13.99 18.12 -11.90
N LYS A 203 12.85 18.26 -11.22
CA LYS A 203 11.99 19.43 -11.38
C LYS A 203 12.81 20.69 -11.08
N GLU A 204 12.80 21.66 -12.00
CA GLU A 204 13.40 22.97 -11.76
C GLU A 204 12.65 23.64 -10.61
N LEU A 205 13.38 24.07 -9.58
CA LEU A 205 12.80 24.78 -8.45
C LEU A 205 12.50 26.21 -8.88
N HIS A 206 11.23 26.60 -8.82
CA HIS A 206 10.86 28.01 -9.02
C HIS A 206 11.11 28.80 -7.73
N ALA A 207 11.39 30.10 -7.85
CA ALA A 207 11.69 30.95 -6.69
C ALA A 207 10.52 31.02 -5.67
N ASP A 208 9.29 30.75 -6.12
CA ASP A 208 8.08 30.73 -5.30
C ASP A 208 7.84 29.38 -4.59
N ASP A 209 8.62 28.33 -4.92
CA ASP A 209 8.46 27.01 -4.31
C ASP A 209 8.92 27.03 -2.84
N MET A 210 8.07 26.51 -1.95
CA MET A 210 8.37 26.45 -0.53
C MET A 210 9.63 25.58 -0.27
N PRO A 211 10.63 26.06 0.48
CA PRO A 211 11.79 25.26 0.87
C PRO A 211 11.40 23.99 1.63
N PHE A 212 12.20 22.93 1.51
CA PHE A 212 11.88 21.61 2.07
C PHE A 212 11.80 21.71 3.59
N THR A 213 12.77 22.42 4.18
CA THR A 213 12.81 22.75 5.60
C THR A 213 11.55 23.45 6.07
N LYS A 214 11.01 24.37 5.27
CA LYS A 214 9.78 25.10 5.61
C LYS A 214 8.54 24.20 5.55
N ILE A 215 8.45 23.28 4.58
CA ILE A 215 7.38 22.26 4.53
C ILE A 215 7.45 21.36 5.78
N VAL A 216 8.66 20.89 6.14
CA VAL A 216 8.87 20.06 7.33
C VAL A 216 8.51 20.82 8.60
N LEU A 217 8.98 22.06 8.76
CA LEU A 217 8.77 22.83 10.00
C LEU A 217 7.35 23.36 10.17
N ILE A 218 6.63 23.68 9.10
CA ILE A 218 5.29 24.27 9.18
C ILE A 218 4.19 23.21 9.16
N ILE A 219 4.38 22.11 8.42
CA ILE A 219 3.34 21.12 8.22
C ILE A 219 3.67 19.84 9.00
N LEU A 220 4.81 19.21 8.73
CA LEU A 220 5.09 17.88 9.26
C LEU A 220 5.45 17.89 10.75
N LEU A 221 6.27 18.83 11.21
CA LEU A 221 6.71 18.89 12.60
C LEU A 221 5.51 19.16 13.54
N PRO A 222 4.63 20.14 13.29
CA PRO A 222 3.43 20.31 14.11
C PRO A 222 2.51 19.08 14.07
N SER A 223 2.36 18.43 12.92
CA SER A 223 1.60 17.18 12.80
C SER A 223 2.20 16.04 13.63
N VAL A 224 3.51 15.85 13.60
CA VAL A 224 4.18 14.82 14.42
C VAL A 224 4.03 15.16 15.90
N VAL A 225 4.23 16.40 16.31
CA VAL A 225 4.05 16.83 17.70
C VAL A 225 2.61 16.61 18.15
N ALA A 226 1.62 17.01 17.35
CA ALA A 226 0.22 16.78 17.64
C ALA A 226 -0.10 15.29 17.76
N GLY A 227 0.44 14.44 16.88
CA GLY A 227 0.26 13.00 16.97
C GLY A 227 0.91 12.38 18.21
N VAL A 228 2.10 12.82 18.60
CA VAL A 228 2.73 12.40 19.86
C VAL A 228 1.89 12.83 21.06
N LEU A 229 1.36 14.05 21.05
CA LEU A 229 0.44 14.50 22.10
C LEU A 229 -0.82 13.65 22.14
N GLY A 230 -1.40 13.30 20.98
CA GLY A 230 -2.55 12.40 20.88
C GLY A 230 -2.27 11.01 21.46
N TRP A 231 -1.09 10.45 21.19
CA TRP A 231 -0.65 9.16 21.77
C TRP A 231 -0.53 9.20 23.30
N LEU A 232 -0.13 10.34 23.87
CA LEU A 232 0.08 10.49 25.31
C LEU A 232 -1.22 10.74 26.10
N ILE A 233 -2.37 10.85 25.43
CA ILE A 233 -3.66 11.06 26.10
C ILE A 233 -4.06 9.77 26.83
N PRO A 234 -4.30 9.82 28.16
CA PRO A 234 -4.74 8.64 28.90
C PRO A 234 -6.19 8.28 28.53
N ASN A 235 -6.47 6.97 28.44
CA ASN A 235 -7.78 6.39 28.11
C ASN A 235 -8.29 6.74 26.70
N ASN A 236 -7.52 6.40 25.65
CA ASN A 236 -7.80 6.68 24.24
C ASN A 236 -9.24 7.10 23.88
N ILE A 237 -9.36 8.23 23.19
CA ILE A 237 -10.63 8.88 22.86
C ILE A 237 -11.33 8.15 21.71
N PHE A 238 -10.57 7.71 20.72
CA PHE A 238 -11.07 7.10 19.48
C PHE A 238 -10.80 5.59 19.41
N GLY A 239 -10.62 4.95 20.57
CA GLY A 239 -10.57 3.50 20.73
C GLY A 239 -9.16 2.87 20.71
N SER A 240 -8.16 3.56 20.17
CA SER A 240 -6.76 3.15 20.27
C SER A 240 -5.81 4.34 20.27
N ASP A 241 -4.66 4.18 20.92
CA ASP A 241 -3.63 5.22 21.04
C ASP A 241 -3.09 5.62 19.65
N SER A 242 -3.04 4.66 18.72
CA SER A 242 -2.59 4.90 17.34
C SER A 242 -3.60 5.69 16.51
N THR A 243 -4.91 5.44 16.71
CA THR A 243 -5.99 6.19 16.07
C THR A 243 -6.02 7.63 16.58
N ASP A 244 -5.89 7.82 17.89
CA ASP A 244 -5.77 9.13 18.51
C ASP A 244 -4.56 9.89 17.94
N ALA A 245 -3.39 9.26 17.92
CA ALA A 245 -2.19 9.87 17.36
C ALA A 245 -2.37 10.28 15.89
N PHE A 246 -3.02 9.45 15.07
CA PHE A 246 -3.26 9.77 13.67
C PHE A 246 -4.25 10.93 13.49
N ILE A 247 -5.38 10.92 14.20
CA ILE A 247 -6.39 11.99 14.12
C ILE A 247 -5.78 13.32 14.56
N PHE A 248 -5.04 13.34 15.65
CA PHE A 248 -4.38 14.55 16.13
C PHE A 248 -3.30 15.02 15.16
N ALA A 249 -2.55 14.11 14.52
CA ALA A 249 -1.59 14.47 13.48
C ALA A 249 -2.23 15.12 12.24
N CYS A 250 -3.49 14.81 11.93
CA CYS A 250 -4.24 15.45 10.86
C CYS A 250 -4.67 16.89 11.18
N ILE A 251 -4.84 17.27 12.45
CA ILE A 251 -5.37 18.59 12.85
C ILE A 251 -4.54 19.75 12.25
N PRO A 252 -3.20 19.80 12.38
CA PRO A 252 -2.40 20.86 11.78
C PRO A 252 -2.45 20.89 10.25
N VAL A 253 -2.57 19.71 9.61
CA VAL A 253 -2.67 19.60 8.15
C VAL A 253 -3.99 20.21 7.66
N VAL A 254 -5.10 19.82 8.29
CA VAL A 254 -6.44 20.36 7.97
C VAL A 254 -6.46 21.85 8.22
N TYR A 255 -5.94 22.31 9.36
CA TYR A 255 -5.82 23.73 9.67
C TYR A 255 -5.02 24.49 8.60
N PHE A 256 -3.87 23.96 8.16
CA PHE A 256 -3.06 24.58 7.12
C PHE A 256 -3.84 24.76 5.82
N TYR A 257 -4.47 23.69 5.30
CA TYR A 257 -5.23 23.74 4.06
C TYR A 257 -6.50 24.60 4.16
N SER A 258 -7.22 24.54 5.29
CA SER A 258 -8.36 25.43 5.54
C SER A 258 -7.91 26.89 5.63
N SER A 259 -6.79 27.18 6.29
CA SER A 259 -6.25 28.54 6.38
C SER A 259 -5.89 29.11 5.00
N LEU A 260 -5.44 28.26 4.08
CA LEU A 260 -5.13 28.64 2.70
C LEU A 260 -6.40 29.08 1.96
N TYR A 261 -7.51 28.37 2.16
CA TYR A 261 -8.82 28.77 1.63
C TYR A 261 -9.29 30.12 2.18
N PHE A 262 -9.18 30.34 3.50
CA PHE A 262 -9.62 31.60 4.12
C PHE A 262 -8.72 32.78 3.78
N LYS A 263 -7.43 32.57 3.56
CA LYS A 263 -6.46 33.61 3.15
C LYS A 263 -6.49 33.91 1.65
N SER A 264 -6.93 32.97 0.82
CA SER A 264 -7.00 33.18 -0.63
C SER A 264 -8.06 34.24 -1.00
N THR A 265 -7.65 35.23 -1.79
CA THR A 265 -8.51 36.31 -2.30
C THR A 265 -8.53 36.30 -3.83
N GLY A 266 -9.69 36.53 -4.44
CA GLY A 266 -9.83 36.63 -5.91
C GLY A 266 -10.01 35.27 -6.61
N ASN A 267 -9.30 35.08 -7.74
CA ASN A 267 -9.50 33.97 -8.69
C ASN A 267 -9.06 32.59 -8.18
N GLU A 268 -8.22 32.50 -7.15
CA GLU A 268 -7.68 31.23 -6.63
C GLU A 268 -8.61 30.53 -5.64
N LYS A 269 -9.52 31.29 -5.00
CA LYS A 269 -10.40 30.78 -3.94
C LYS A 269 -11.38 29.71 -4.43
N LYS A 270 -11.90 29.87 -5.64
CA LYS A 270 -12.82 28.89 -6.26
C LYS A 270 -12.13 27.54 -6.53
N PRO A 271 -10.97 27.49 -7.21
CA PRO A 271 -10.18 26.26 -7.35
C PRO A 271 -9.83 25.59 -6.02
N ILE A 272 -9.39 26.34 -5.01
CA ILE A 272 -9.05 25.80 -3.69
C ILE A 272 -10.28 25.20 -3.02
N GLY A 273 -11.43 25.89 -3.07
CA GLY A 273 -12.69 25.37 -2.53
C GLY A 273 -13.13 24.07 -3.21
N ALA A 274 -13.00 23.99 -4.54
CA ALA A 274 -13.29 22.76 -5.29
C ALA A 274 -12.34 21.61 -4.89
N LEU A 275 -11.04 21.89 -4.76
CA LEU A 275 -10.05 20.92 -4.33
C LEU A 275 -10.37 20.36 -2.93
N LEU A 276 -10.71 21.23 -1.97
CA LEU A 276 -11.07 20.81 -0.61
C LEU A 276 -12.35 19.96 -0.59
N ALA A 277 -13.36 20.32 -1.39
CA ALA A 277 -14.58 19.54 -1.53
C ALA A 277 -14.30 18.15 -2.11
N ILE A 278 -13.47 18.06 -3.16
CA ILE A 278 -13.04 16.79 -3.75
C ILE A 278 -12.29 15.96 -2.72
N PHE A 279 -11.36 16.55 -1.96
CA PHE A 279 -10.62 15.83 -0.92
C PHE A 279 -11.53 15.28 0.18
N ALA A 280 -12.56 16.01 0.60
CA ALA A 280 -13.53 15.51 1.57
C ALA A 280 -14.25 14.24 1.08
N VAL A 281 -14.74 14.25 -0.16
CA VAL A 281 -15.42 13.08 -0.77
C VAL A 281 -14.44 11.92 -0.97
N VAL A 282 -13.24 12.20 -1.49
CA VAL A 282 -12.20 11.19 -1.76
C VAL A 282 -11.72 10.53 -0.47
N THR A 283 -11.65 11.26 0.64
CA THR A 283 -11.28 10.72 1.96
C THR A 283 -12.29 9.66 2.41
N LEU A 284 -13.59 9.93 2.29
CA LEU A 284 -14.63 8.95 2.62
C LEU A 284 -14.55 7.70 1.75
N PHE A 285 -14.34 7.88 0.45
CA PHE A 285 -14.14 6.76 -0.47
C PHE A 285 -12.95 5.88 -0.05
N TRP A 286 -11.80 6.48 0.22
CA TRP A 286 -10.61 5.72 0.61
C TRP A 286 -10.75 5.07 1.99
N ALA A 287 -11.44 5.71 2.94
CA ALA A 287 -11.73 5.12 4.24
C ALA A 287 -12.52 3.80 4.10
N VAL A 288 -13.54 3.79 3.24
CA VAL A 288 -14.32 2.57 2.94
C VAL A 288 -13.46 1.57 2.16
N PHE A 289 -12.78 2.01 1.09
CA PHE A 289 -11.98 1.14 0.24
C PHE A 289 -10.87 0.39 1.01
N LYS A 290 -10.27 1.05 2.01
CA LYS A 290 -9.17 0.46 2.79
C LYS A 290 -9.60 -0.58 3.82
N GLN A 291 -10.90 -0.77 4.04
CA GLN A 291 -11.41 -1.92 4.79
C GLN A 291 -11.21 -3.26 4.08
N ASN A 292 -10.83 -3.26 2.79
CA ASN A 292 -10.53 -4.47 2.02
C ASN A 292 -9.52 -5.39 2.73
N GLY A 293 -8.41 -4.84 3.23
CA GLY A 293 -7.38 -5.66 3.88
C GLY A 293 -7.67 -6.03 5.34
N SER A 294 -8.73 -5.51 5.97
CA SER A 294 -9.07 -5.76 7.38
C SER A 294 -10.45 -6.38 7.56
N ALA A 295 -11.51 -5.56 7.60
CA ALA A 295 -12.87 -6.00 7.89
C ALA A 295 -13.39 -6.97 6.83
N LEU A 296 -13.16 -6.70 5.54
CA LEU A 296 -13.61 -7.58 4.47
C LEU A 296 -12.87 -8.93 4.47
N ASN A 297 -11.56 -8.93 4.74
CA ASN A 297 -10.79 -10.17 4.93
C ASN A 297 -11.31 -10.99 6.12
N THR A 298 -11.62 -10.32 7.23
CA THR A 298 -12.19 -10.97 8.43
C THR A 298 -13.58 -11.54 8.15
N TRP A 299 -14.40 -10.79 7.43
CA TRP A 299 -15.73 -11.24 7.02
C TRP A 299 -15.65 -12.45 6.09
N ALA A 300 -14.76 -12.42 5.09
CA ALA A 300 -14.53 -13.54 4.19
C ALA A 300 -14.03 -14.79 4.92
N ASP A 301 -13.21 -14.63 5.96
CA ASP A 301 -12.72 -15.75 6.75
C ASP A 301 -13.81 -16.39 7.63
N ARG A 302 -14.63 -15.58 8.32
CA ARG A 302 -15.62 -16.08 9.30
C ARG A 302 -17.00 -16.42 8.70
N TYR A 303 -17.46 -15.64 7.73
CA TYR A 303 -18.86 -15.65 7.27
C TYR A 303 -19.04 -16.19 5.85
N THR A 304 -17.97 -16.63 5.19
CA THR A 304 -18.07 -17.30 3.88
C THR A 304 -17.96 -18.80 4.06
N ASN A 305 -18.91 -19.55 3.47
CA ASN A 305 -18.76 -21.00 3.35
C ASN A 305 -17.64 -21.30 2.35
N ARG A 306 -16.53 -21.85 2.86
CA ARG A 306 -15.33 -22.19 2.10
C ARG A 306 -15.23 -23.69 1.80
N GLU A 307 -16.32 -24.44 1.99
CA GLU A 307 -16.39 -25.86 1.63
C GLU A 307 -16.59 -26.02 0.11
N VAL A 308 -15.68 -26.76 -0.51
CA VAL A 308 -15.75 -27.11 -1.93
C VAL A 308 -15.93 -28.62 -2.09
N THR A 309 -16.92 -29.04 -2.89
CA THR A 309 -17.26 -30.46 -3.11
C THR A 309 -17.32 -30.79 -4.61
N GLY A 310 -17.37 -32.08 -4.95
CA GLY A 310 -17.51 -32.55 -6.34
C GLY A 310 -16.38 -32.08 -7.28
N THR A 311 -16.76 -31.68 -8.50
CA THR A 311 -15.84 -31.21 -9.55
C THR A 311 -15.05 -29.96 -9.12
N GLN A 312 -15.66 -29.07 -8.32
CA GLN A 312 -14.97 -27.89 -7.80
C GLN A 312 -13.80 -28.30 -6.89
N LYS A 313 -13.99 -29.27 -5.99
CA LYS A 313 -12.90 -29.80 -5.15
C LYS A 313 -11.73 -30.31 -6.00
N GLN A 314 -11.99 -31.02 -7.09
CA GLN A 314 -10.92 -31.55 -7.96
C GLN A 314 -10.10 -30.44 -8.62
N VAL A 315 -10.77 -29.40 -9.14
CA VAL A 315 -10.11 -28.24 -9.75
C VAL A 315 -9.26 -27.49 -8.72
N PHE A 316 -9.86 -27.15 -7.56
CA PHE A 316 -9.16 -26.42 -6.49
C PHE A 316 -7.99 -27.22 -5.91
N ASN A 317 -8.13 -28.53 -5.74
CA ASN A 317 -7.04 -29.41 -5.29
C ASN A 317 -5.88 -29.44 -6.30
N THR A 318 -6.20 -29.48 -7.60
CA THR A 318 -5.20 -29.48 -8.68
C THR A 318 -4.42 -28.17 -8.69
N LEU A 319 -5.11 -27.05 -8.48
CA LEU A 319 -4.52 -25.72 -8.41
C LEU A 319 -3.94 -25.36 -7.03
N LYS A 320 -4.01 -26.28 -6.05
CA LYS A 320 -3.54 -26.07 -4.67
C LYS A 320 -4.21 -24.90 -3.94
N PHE A 321 -5.49 -24.66 -4.23
CA PHE A 321 -6.33 -23.66 -3.56
C PHE A 321 -7.29 -24.22 -2.52
N SER A 322 -7.12 -25.48 -2.12
CA SER A 322 -7.92 -26.11 -1.07
C SER A 322 -7.02 -26.80 -0.06
N LYS A 323 -7.44 -26.74 1.20
CA LYS A 323 -6.81 -27.41 2.35
C LYS A 323 -7.82 -28.42 2.89
N ASP A 324 -7.41 -29.68 3.02
CA ASP A 324 -8.22 -30.65 3.75
C ASP A 324 -8.10 -30.34 5.25
N LEU A 325 -9.25 -30.15 5.91
CA LEU A 325 -9.34 -29.81 7.31
C LEU A 325 -10.07 -30.93 8.00
N THR A 326 -9.44 -31.52 9.01
CA THR A 326 -10.08 -32.54 9.82
C THR A 326 -10.82 -31.85 10.94
N TYR A 327 -12.15 -31.98 10.96
CA TYR A 327 -12.94 -31.49 12.09
C TYR A 327 -12.72 -32.42 13.26
N LYS A 328 -12.18 -31.89 14.36
CA LYS A 328 -12.12 -32.60 15.64
C LYS A 328 -13.14 -31.96 16.58
N ILE A 329 -13.89 -32.79 17.29
CA ILE A 329 -14.75 -32.28 18.36
C ILE A 329 -13.84 -31.75 19.45
N ASP A 330 -13.94 -30.46 19.77
CA ASP A 330 -13.15 -29.82 20.82
C ASP A 330 -14.00 -28.83 21.62
N SER A 331 -13.58 -28.44 22.81
CA SER A 331 -14.25 -27.40 23.59
C SER A 331 -13.56 -26.05 23.33
N VAL A 332 -14.31 -25.08 22.83
CA VAL A 332 -13.86 -23.68 22.73
C VAL A 332 -14.66 -22.79 23.67
N GLU A 333 -13.98 -21.81 24.27
CA GLU A 333 -14.66 -20.77 25.03
C GLU A 333 -15.53 -19.92 24.09
N LYS A 334 -16.79 -19.74 24.49
CA LYS A 334 -17.81 -19.05 23.71
C LYS A 334 -17.78 -17.56 24.11
N TYR A 335 -17.46 -16.68 23.16
CA TYR A 335 -17.19 -15.26 23.42
C TYR A 335 -18.42 -14.32 23.45
N ASP A 336 -19.66 -14.82 23.31
CA ASP A 336 -20.89 -14.00 23.36
C ASP A 336 -21.74 -14.26 24.63
N GLU A 337 -22.40 -13.20 25.12
CA GLU A 337 -23.03 -12.91 26.44
C GLU A 337 -23.91 -13.97 27.15
N PHE A 338 -24.09 -15.17 26.62
CA PHE A 338 -24.78 -16.26 27.32
C PHE A 338 -23.79 -17.38 27.64
N SER A 339 -23.06 -17.19 28.74
CA SER A 339 -22.01 -18.03 29.31
C SER A 339 -22.48 -19.47 29.57
N VAL A 340 -22.38 -20.33 28.56
CA VAL A 340 -22.40 -21.78 28.71
C VAL A 340 -21.31 -22.37 27.82
N CYS A 341 -20.36 -23.07 28.44
CA CYS A 341 -19.36 -23.87 27.74
C CYS A 341 -20.09 -24.96 26.94
N LYS A 342 -20.13 -24.83 25.62
CA LYS A 342 -20.73 -25.82 24.71
C LYS A 342 -19.60 -26.46 23.91
N LYS A 343 -19.58 -27.80 23.86
CA LYS A 343 -18.71 -28.54 22.93
C LYS A 343 -19.15 -28.24 21.50
N TRP A 344 -18.22 -27.83 20.64
CA TRP A 344 -18.48 -27.59 19.22
C TRP A 344 -17.46 -28.36 18.37
N MET A 345 -17.74 -28.58 17.09
CA MET A 345 -16.69 -29.05 16.20
C MET A 345 -15.73 -27.91 15.95
N VAL A 346 -14.47 -28.08 16.33
CA VAL A 346 -13.45 -27.06 16.20
C VAL A 346 -12.54 -27.46 15.06
N ARG A 347 -12.21 -26.50 14.22
CA ARG A 347 -11.33 -26.67 13.08
C ARG A 347 -9.90 -26.77 13.60
N SER A 348 -9.30 -27.96 13.55
CA SER A 348 -7.89 -28.16 13.89
C SER A 348 -7.00 -27.94 12.67
#